data_AF-A0A1Y1K7Q3-F1
#
_entry.id   AF-A0A1Y1K7Q3-F1
#
_cell.length_a   1.000
_cell.length_b   1.000
_cell.length_c   1.000
_cell.angle_alpha   90.00
_cell.angle_beta   90.00
_cell.angle_gamma   90.00
#
_symmetry.space_group_name_H-M   'P 1'
#
loop_
_entity.id
_entity.type
_entity.pdbx_description
1 polymer ?
#
loop_
_entity_poly.entity_id
_entity_poly.type
_entity_poly.pdbx_seq_one_letter_code
_entity_poly.pdbx_strand_id
1 'polypeptide(L)'
;SRPGDVTLVHSAEVSEDAIWQAVPLLFQKLQPAAMAVQEEYGMENPPPAWQVYRMAHQPGKGNSHILQRTYGGSFEFDVIFSSASAGKELTKEDVTKTIAATSSAFADRFSSIFELKTPFKGEQYQRFGKSMFSNLLGGVGYFHGKQVIDRSYAPEYEEESEAFWEETRQARERQAQALEGPYELFTSVPSR
;
A
#
# COMPACT_ATOMS: atom_id res chain seq x y z
N SER A 1 16.44 -29.34 5.38
CA SER A 1 15.70 -28.59 6.42
C SER A 1 15.48 -27.16 5.95
N ARG A 2 14.29 -26.58 6.17
CA ARG A 2 13.98 -25.17 5.87
C ARG A 2 14.03 -24.33 7.16
N PRO A 3 15.17 -23.72 7.54
CA PRO A 3 15.37 -23.03 8.81
C PRO A 3 14.57 -21.72 8.88
N GLY A 4 13.68 -21.56 9.88
CA GLY A 4 12.69 -20.48 9.96
C GLY A 4 13.26 -19.09 10.28
N ASP A 5 14.48 -19.05 10.80
CA ASP A 5 15.22 -17.90 11.30
C ASP A 5 16.01 -17.15 10.21
N VAL A 6 15.93 -17.59 8.96
CA VAL A 6 16.66 -16.99 7.84
C VAL A 6 15.79 -15.98 7.10
N THR A 7 16.32 -14.76 6.92
CA THR A 7 15.72 -13.75 6.03
C THR A 7 15.90 -14.21 4.59
N LEU A 8 14.80 -14.27 3.85
CA LEU A 8 14.80 -14.60 2.43
C LEU A 8 14.61 -13.33 1.62
N VAL A 9 15.40 -13.20 0.57
CA VAL A 9 15.30 -12.12 -0.42
C VAL A 9 15.04 -12.74 -1.79
N HIS A 10 14.11 -12.16 -2.53
CA HIS A 10 13.83 -12.50 -3.92
C HIS A 10 13.89 -11.21 -4.75
N SER A 11 14.78 -11.17 -5.73
CA SER A 11 14.98 -10.01 -6.61
C SER A 11 14.55 -10.36 -8.03
N ALA A 12 13.82 -9.46 -8.67
CA ALA A 12 13.36 -9.65 -10.04
C ALA A 12 13.27 -8.31 -10.76
N GLU A 13 13.41 -8.37 -12.08
CA GLU A 13 13.00 -7.29 -12.96
C GLU A 13 11.49 -7.41 -13.23
N VAL A 14 10.75 -6.35 -12.96
CA VAL A 14 9.30 -6.28 -13.13
C VAL A 14 8.96 -5.06 -13.97
N SER A 15 8.09 -5.21 -14.97
CA SER A 15 7.62 -4.06 -15.75
C SER A 15 7.02 -2.98 -14.84
N GLU A 16 7.22 -1.71 -15.17
CA GLU A 16 6.64 -0.58 -14.44
C GLU A 16 5.10 -0.70 -14.32
N ASP A 17 4.44 -1.24 -15.34
CA ASP A 17 2.98 -1.45 -15.35
C ASP A 17 2.51 -2.55 -14.38
N ALA A 18 3.42 -3.40 -13.92
CA ALA A 18 3.13 -4.55 -13.06
C ALA A 18 3.73 -4.42 -11.64
N ILE A 19 4.60 -3.43 -11.39
CA ILE A 19 5.32 -3.31 -10.12
C ILE A 19 4.38 -3.10 -8.91
N TRP A 20 3.22 -2.48 -9.14
CA TRP A 20 2.18 -2.29 -8.12
C TRP A 20 1.50 -3.62 -7.72
N GLN A 21 1.60 -4.67 -8.52
CA GLN A 21 0.99 -5.99 -8.28
C GLN A 21 1.83 -6.87 -7.35
N ALA A 22 2.37 -6.31 -6.27
CA ALA A 22 3.29 -7.00 -5.36
C ALA A 22 2.70 -8.30 -4.76
N VAL A 23 1.39 -8.32 -4.47
CA VAL A 23 0.72 -9.50 -3.88
C VAL A 23 0.64 -10.65 -4.89
N PRO A 24 0.08 -10.49 -6.11
CA PRO A 24 0.15 -11.52 -7.15
C PRO A 24 1.58 -12.00 -7.43
N LEU A 25 2.54 -11.06 -7.49
CA LEU A 25 3.95 -11.39 -7.71
C LEU A 25 4.51 -12.28 -6.59
N LEU A 26 4.19 -11.99 -5.32
CA LEU A 26 4.55 -12.85 -4.19
C LEU A 26 3.93 -14.25 -4.31
N PHE A 27 2.64 -14.34 -4.64
CA PHE A 27 1.96 -15.64 -4.79
C PHE A 27 2.59 -16.51 -5.87
N GLN A 28 2.99 -15.91 -7.00
CA GLN A 28 3.74 -16.61 -8.05
C GLN A 28 5.07 -17.19 -7.53
N LYS A 29 5.67 -16.62 -6.49
CA LYS A 29 6.89 -17.16 -5.86
C LYS A 29 6.61 -18.22 -4.80
N LEU A 30 5.49 -18.11 -4.09
CA LEU A 30 5.09 -19.05 -3.05
C LEU A 30 4.56 -20.38 -3.62
N GLN A 31 3.84 -20.33 -4.75
CA GLN A 31 3.20 -21.53 -5.32
C GLN A 31 4.20 -22.64 -5.68
N PRO A 32 5.30 -22.39 -6.43
CA PRO A 32 6.28 -23.45 -6.72
C PRO A 32 6.93 -24.01 -5.46
N ALA A 33 7.16 -23.15 -4.46
CA ALA A 33 7.79 -23.56 -3.21
C ALA A 33 6.88 -24.44 -2.34
N ALA A 34 5.56 -24.21 -2.39
CA ALA A 34 4.56 -25.05 -1.75
C ALA A 34 4.38 -26.39 -2.49
N MET A 35 4.34 -26.37 -3.83
CA MET A 35 4.27 -27.59 -4.65
C MET A 35 5.46 -28.52 -4.38
N ALA A 36 6.68 -27.99 -4.28
CA ALA A 36 7.86 -28.79 -3.96
C ALA A 36 7.75 -29.46 -2.58
N VAL A 37 7.12 -28.81 -1.59
CA VAL A 37 6.89 -29.42 -0.26
C VAL A 37 5.82 -30.49 -0.34
N GLN A 38 4.76 -30.26 -1.12
CA GLN A 38 3.70 -31.24 -1.33
C GLN A 38 4.23 -32.51 -2.02
N GLU A 39 5.14 -32.37 -2.99
CA GLU A 39 5.80 -33.50 -3.65
C GLU A 39 6.70 -34.29 -2.69
N GLU A 40 7.41 -33.61 -1.77
CA GLU A 40 8.34 -34.24 -0.83
C GLU A 40 7.65 -34.90 0.38
N TYR A 41 6.62 -34.26 0.95
CA TYR A 41 5.98 -34.69 2.21
C TYR A 41 4.57 -35.26 2.04
N GLY A 42 3.96 -35.15 0.86
CA GLY A 42 2.56 -35.50 0.64
C GLY A 42 1.59 -34.59 1.39
N MET A 43 0.30 -34.94 1.35
CA MET A 43 -0.78 -34.15 1.96
C MET A 43 -1.17 -34.61 3.37
N GLU A 44 -0.72 -35.78 3.80
CA GLU A 44 -1.16 -36.40 5.06
C GLU A 44 -0.44 -35.82 6.30
N ASN A 45 0.82 -35.39 6.15
CA ASN A 45 1.58 -34.80 7.24
C ASN A 45 2.50 -33.67 6.73
N PRO A 46 1.93 -32.56 6.23
CA PRO A 46 2.72 -31.47 5.71
C PRO A 46 3.51 -30.78 6.84
N PRO A 47 4.68 -30.21 6.54
CA PRO A 47 5.36 -29.31 7.44
C PRO A 47 4.45 -28.14 7.87
N PRO A 48 4.73 -27.47 8.99
CA PRO A 48 4.03 -26.25 9.39
C PRO A 48 3.96 -25.22 8.27
N ALA A 49 2.88 -24.43 8.24
CA ALA A 49 2.62 -23.44 7.18
C ALA A 49 3.80 -22.47 6.94
N TRP A 50 4.52 -22.08 7.99
CA TRP A 50 5.70 -21.23 7.88
C TRP A 50 6.89 -21.88 7.17
N GLN A 51 6.94 -23.21 7.05
CA GLN A 51 7.90 -23.96 6.22
C GLN A 51 7.40 -24.16 4.79
N VAL A 52 6.08 -24.32 4.62
CA VAL A 52 5.42 -24.53 3.32
C VAL A 52 5.46 -23.24 2.49
N TYR A 53 4.95 -22.13 3.03
CA TYR A 53 4.81 -20.86 2.33
C TYR A 53 6.06 -19.99 2.46
N ARG A 54 7.15 -20.45 1.82
CA ARG A 54 8.42 -19.74 1.80
C ARG A 54 8.90 -19.53 0.38
N MET A 55 9.16 -18.29 0.00
CA MET A 55 9.71 -18.01 -1.32
C MET A 55 11.15 -18.53 -1.43
N ALA A 56 11.60 -18.82 -2.64
CA ALA A 56 13.01 -19.18 -2.86
C ALA A 56 13.93 -17.98 -2.58
N HIS A 57 15.05 -18.22 -1.90
CA HIS A 57 16.08 -17.20 -1.70
C HIS A 57 16.86 -16.99 -3.00
N GLN A 58 16.58 -15.90 -3.69
CA GLN A 58 17.20 -15.51 -4.96
C GLN A 58 17.54 -14.02 -4.92
N PRO A 59 18.56 -13.62 -4.15
CA PRO A 59 19.04 -12.25 -4.14
C PRO A 59 19.75 -11.96 -5.47
N GLY A 60 19.54 -10.76 -6.01
CA GLY A 60 20.08 -10.40 -7.32
C GLY A 60 19.86 -8.94 -7.65
N LYS A 61 20.04 -8.60 -8.92
CA LYS A 61 19.70 -7.29 -9.47
C LYS A 61 18.22 -7.26 -9.87
N GLY A 62 17.64 -6.08 -9.87
CA GLY A 62 16.27 -5.84 -10.33
C GLY A 62 15.72 -4.56 -9.74
N ASN A 63 14.58 -4.13 -10.24
CA ASN A 63 13.80 -3.02 -9.68
C ASN A 63 12.80 -3.46 -8.60
N SER A 64 12.58 -4.78 -8.41
CA SER A 64 11.69 -5.33 -7.39
C SER A 64 12.44 -6.27 -6.44
N HIS A 65 12.28 -6.04 -5.14
CA HIS A 65 12.86 -6.86 -4.09
C HIS A 65 11.79 -7.22 -3.04
N ILE A 66 11.54 -8.50 -2.87
CA ILE A 66 10.67 -9.03 -1.81
C ILE A 66 11.57 -9.54 -0.69
N LEU A 67 11.28 -9.13 0.55
CA LEU A 67 11.93 -9.63 1.75
C LEU A 67 10.91 -10.41 2.59
N GLN A 68 11.21 -11.68 2.88
CA GLN A 68 10.39 -12.53 3.74
C GLN A 68 11.18 -12.86 5.01
N ARG A 69 10.61 -12.50 6.16
CA ARG A 69 11.12 -12.86 7.49
C ARG A 69 10.03 -13.56 8.29
N THR A 70 10.41 -14.59 9.03
CA THR A 70 9.50 -15.36 9.87
C THR A 70 10.00 -15.27 11.30
N TYR A 71 9.10 -14.93 12.23
CA TYR A 71 9.43 -14.76 13.64
C TYR A 71 8.47 -15.60 14.50
N GLY A 72 8.96 -16.05 15.66
CA GLY A 72 8.11 -16.57 16.74
C GLY A 72 7.99 -15.54 17.85
N GLY A 73 6.78 -15.12 18.20
CA GLY A 73 6.53 -14.14 19.26
C GLY A 73 6.69 -12.68 18.83
N SER A 74 6.95 -11.79 19.78
CA SER A 74 7.13 -10.34 19.55
C SER A 74 8.42 -10.05 18.79
N PHE A 75 8.34 -9.20 17.77
CA PHE A 75 9.49 -8.80 16.96
C PHE A 75 9.41 -7.31 16.60
N GLU A 76 10.56 -6.73 16.29
CA GLU A 76 10.72 -5.36 15.78
C GLU A 76 11.82 -5.39 14.70
N PHE A 77 11.64 -4.62 13.63
CA PHE A 77 12.69 -4.38 12.65
C PHE A 77 12.49 -2.99 12.04
N ASP A 78 13.60 -2.37 11.64
CA ASP A 78 13.62 -1.04 11.05
C ASP A 78 13.90 -1.14 9.54
N VAL A 79 13.19 -0.33 8.74
CA VAL A 79 13.52 -0.10 7.33
C VAL A 79 13.97 1.35 7.21
N ILE A 80 15.28 1.54 7.06
CA ILE A 80 15.90 2.86 7.06
C ILE A 80 16.34 3.20 5.64
N PHE A 81 15.87 4.34 5.13
CA PHE A 81 16.34 4.92 3.88
C PHE A 81 17.24 6.12 4.17
N SER A 82 18.51 6.01 3.77
CA SER A 82 19.50 7.09 3.88
C SER A 82 19.90 7.56 2.47
N SER A 83 19.70 8.83 2.16
CA SER A 83 20.16 9.42 0.90
C SER A 83 21.62 9.86 1.02
N ALA A 84 22.45 9.52 0.03
CA ALA A 84 23.84 9.99 -0.03
C ALA A 84 23.94 11.53 -0.02
N SER A 85 22.95 12.23 -0.58
CA SER A 85 22.90 13.70 -0.58
C SER A 85 22.61 14.33 0.78
N ALA A 86 22.07 13.57 1.73
CA ALA A 86 21.73 14.07 3.07
C ALA A 86 22.96 14.20 3.99
N GLY A 87 24.10 13.62 3.61
CA GLY A 87 25.38 13.74 4.33
C GLY A 87 25.44 13.07 5.71
N LYS A 88 24.34 12.53 6.21
CA LYS A 88 24.26 11.77 7.47
C LYS A 88 23.50 10.47 7.24
N GLU A 89 24.11 9.36 7.67
CA GLU A 89 23.44 8.07 7.76
C GLU A 89 22.54 8.04 9.00
N LEU A 90 21.29 7.62 8.83
CA LEU A 90 20.34 7.49 9.93
C LEU A 90 20.59 6.20 10.72
N THR A 91 20.65 6.29 12.04
CA THR A 91 20.79 5.13 12.92
C THR A 91 19.47 4.74 13.59
N LYS A 92 19.43 3.57 14.23
CA LYS A 92 18.28 3.13 15.04
C LYS A 92 17.94 4.14 16.15
N GLU A 93 18.96 4.69 16.81
CA GLU A 93 18.79 5.66 17.89
C GLU A 93 18.18 6.96 17.36
N ASP A 94 18.56 7.38 16.15
CA ASP A 94 17.95 8.53 15.48
C ASP A 94 16.45 8.28 15.22
N VAL A 95 16.08 7.07 14.78
CA VAL A 95 14.66 6.69 14.58
C VAL A 95 13.88 6.77 15.89
N THR A 96 14.39 6.14 16.96
CA THR A 96 13.70 6.14 18.27
C THR A 96 13.50 7.56 18.81
N LYS A 97 14.55 8.40 18.75
CA LYS A 97 14.47 9.81 19.18
C LYS A 97 13.45 10.60 18.35
N THR A 98 13.47 10.40 17.02
CA THR A 98 12.60 11.13 16.10
C THR A 98 11.12 10.75 16.28
N ILE A 99 10.81 9.47 16.54
CA ILE A 99 9.45 9.01 16.84
C ILE A 99 8.90 9.73 18.09
N ALA A 100 9.69 9.76 19.18
CA ALA A 100 9.29 10.42 20.42
C ALA A 100 9.09 11.93 20.25
N ALA A 101 10.05 12.60 19.60
CA ALA A 101 9.99 14.03 19.35
C ALA A 101 8.80 14.41 18.45
N THR A 102 8.58 13.67 17.36
CA THR A 102 7.50 13.94 16.39
C THR A 102 6.13 13.71 17.01
N SER A 103 5.99 12.66 17.83
CA SER A 103 4.73 12.36 18.53
C SER A 103 4.35 13.47 19.51
N SER A 104 5.33 13.99 20.27
CA SER A 104 5.09 15.14 21.17
C SER A 104 4.73 16.39 20.38
N ALA A 105 5.52 16.74 19.37
CA ALA A 105 5.28 17.93 18.55
C ALA A 105 3.91 17.89 17.85
N PHE A 106 3.47 16.72 17.39
CA PHE A 106 2.12 16.53 16.85
C PHE A 106 1.05 16.75 17.92
N ALA A 107 1.21 16.18 19.10
CA ALA A 107 0.26 16.33 20.19
C ALA A 107 0.11 17.80 20.62
N ASP A 108 1.23 18.52 20.73
CA ASP A 108 1.27 19.94 21.09
C ASP A 108 0.61 20.79 20.01
N ARG A 109 0.97 20.55 18.74
CA ARG A 109 0.39 21.28 17.60
C ARG A 109 -1.10 21.03 17.48
N PHE A 110 -1.56 19.79 17.64
CA PHE A 110 -2.98 19.47 17.61
C PHE A 110 -3.75 20.23 18.69
N SER A 111 -3.27 20.23 19.94
CA SER A 111 -3.92 20.95 21.03
C SER A 111 -3.90 22.47 20.85
N SER A 112 -2.85 23.01 20.21
CA SER A 112 -2.75 24.46 19.93
C SER A 112 -3.73 24.95 18.85
N ILE A 113 -4.06 24.10 17.88
CA ILE A 113 -4.94 24.46 16.75
C ILE A 113 -6.40 24.12 17.08
N PHE A 114 -6.64 22.96 17.69
CA PHE A 114 -7.97 22.46 17.99
C PHE A 114 -8.33 22.71 19.46
N GLU A 115 -8.87 23.89 19.74
CA GLU A 115 -9.45 24.22 21.04
C GLU A 115 -10.80 23.49 21.23
N LEU A 116 -10.76 22.25 21.75
CA LEU A 116 -11.99 21.49 22.02
C LEU A 116 -12.87 22.21 23.05
N LYS A 117 -14.12 22.45 22.65
CA LYS A 117 -15.12 23.13 23.49
C LYS A 117 -15.88 22.13 24.35
N THR A 118 -16.43 22.60 25.48
CA THR A 118 -17.34 21.81 26.32
C THR A 118 -18.52 21.32 25.49
N PRO A 119 -18.94 20.04 25.57
CA PRO A 119 -18.54 18.99 26.53
C PRO A 119 -17.30 18.14 26.12
N PHE A 120 -16.66 18.43 25.00
CA PHE A 120 -15.64 17.58 24.38
C PHE A 120 -14.20 17.80 24.89
N LYS A 121 -14.03 18.26 26.13
CA LYS A 121 -12.70 18.53 26.71
C LYS A 121 -12.01 17.29 27.28
N GLY A 122 -12.75 16.20 27.48
CA GLY A 122 -12.21 14.94 27.99
C GLY A 122 -11.13 14.33 27.10
N GLU A 123 -10.18 13.61 27.71
CA GLU A 123 -9.06 12.97 27.02
C GLU A 123 -9.52 12.04 25.88
N GLN A 124 -10.64 11.35 26.06
CA GLN A 124 -11.23 10.47 25.03
C GLN A 124 -11.51 11.20 23.71
N TYR A 125 -11.96 12.47 23.78
CA TYR A 125 -12.31 13.26 22.61
C TYR A 125 -11.06 13.81 21.93
N GLN A 126 -10.03 14.16 22.71
CA GLN A 126 -8.72 14.52 22.18
C GLN A 126 -8.07 13.34 21.45
N ARG A 127 -8.10 12.14 22.05
CA ARG A 127 -7.59 10.92 21.43
C ARG A 127 -8.36 10.59 20.14
N PHE A 128 -9.68 10.69 20.17
CA PHE A 128 -10.52 10.49 18.99
C PHE A 128 -10.19 11.49 17.87
N GLY A 129 -10.12 12.78 18.19
CA GLY A 129 -9.79 13.84 17.22
C GLY A 129 -8.41 13.66 16.59
N LYS A 130 -7.40 13.32 17.40
CA LYS A 130 -6.04 12.99 16.92
C LYS A 130 -6.06 11.80 15.96
N SER A 131 -6.80 10.74 16.30
CA SER A 131 -6.93 9.55 15.44
C SER A 131 -7.65 9.86 14.13
N MET A 132 -8.76 10.60 14.17
CA MET A 132 -9.54 10.96 12.99
C MET A 132 -8.70 11.83 12.02
N PHE A 133 -8.02 12.83 12.55
CA PHE A 133 -7.14 13.69 11.77
C PHE A 133 -5.96 12.92 11.17
N SER A 134 -5.36 12.01 11.95
CA SER A 134 -4.28 11.14 11.46
C SER A 134 -4.75 10.20 10.34
N ASN A 135 -5.97 9.67 10.44
CA ASN A 135 -6.54 8.83 9.37
C ASN A 135 -6.80 9.62 8.09
N LEU A 136 -7.33 10.85 8.21
CA LEU A 136 -7.54 11.74 7.06
C LEU A 136 -6.22 12.07 6.36
N LEU A 137 -5.21 12.50 7.11
CA LEU A 137 -3.88 12.79 6.55
C LEU A 137 -3.19 11.54 6.01
N GLY A 138 -3.36 10.40 6.67
CA GLY A 138 -2.87 9.11 6.19
C GLY A 138 -3.56 8.61 4.92
N GLY A 139 -4.67 9.23 4.52
CA GLY A 139 -5.33 9.02 3.23
C GLY A 139 -4.86 9.97 2.13
N VAL A 140 -3.92 10.87 2.40
CA VAL A 140 -3.33 11.70 1.34
C VAL A 140 -2.38 10.86 0.50
N GLY A 141 -2.62 10.81 -0.80
CA GLY A 141 -1.85 10.04 -1.76
C GLY A 141 -1.39 10.90 -2.93
N TYR A 142 -0.34 10.41 -3.60
CA TYR A 142 0.11 10.90 -4.90
C TYR A 142 -0.23 9.84 -5.95
N PHE A 143 -0.92 10.26 -7.01
CA PHE A 143 -1.39 9.40 -8.09
C PHE A 143 -0.85 9.92 -9.41
N HIS A 144 -0.42 9.01 -10.29
CA HIS A 144 0.05 9.34 -11.62
C HIS A 144 -0.40 8.27 -12.61
N GLY A 145 -0.98 8.66 -13.74
CA GLY A 145 -1.45 7.72 -14.75
C GLY A 145 -2.38 8.33 -15.78
N LYS A 146 -2.96 7.48 -16.62
CA LYS A 146 -3.96 7.86 -17.62
C LYS A 146 -5.37 7.62 -17.08
N GLN A 147 -6.31 8.44 -17.53
CA GLN A 147 -7.73 8.26 -17.26
C GLN A 147 -8.42 7.70 -18.49
N VAL A 148 -9.56 7.04 -18.29
CA VAL A 148 -10.43 6.59 -19.38
C VAL A 148 -11.52 7.65 -19.55
N ILE A 149 -11.50 8.39 -20.66
CA ILE A 149 -12.38 9.53 -20.90
C ILE A 149 -13.14 9.34 -22.22
N ASP A 150 -14.46 9.54 -22.17
CA ASP A 150 -15.31 9.64 -23.36
C ASP A 150 -15.51 11.13 -23.72
N ARG A 151 -14.97 11.54 -24.88
CA ARG A 151 -15.12 12.88 -25.46
C ARG A 151 -16.00 12.88 -26.73
N SER A 152 -16.86 11.88 -26.90
CA SER A 152 -17.79 11.84 -28.02
C SER A 152 -18.81 12.97 -27.99
N TYR A 153 -19.08 13.53 -26.79
CA TYR A 153 -20.12 14.54 -26.55
C TYR A 153 -21.45 14.11 -27.21
N ALA A 154 -21.79 12.83 -27.08
CA ALA A 154 -22.97 12.26 -27.71
C ALA A 154 -24.24 12.96 -27.17
N PRO A 155 -25.21 13.32 -28.05
CA PRO A 155 -26.41 14.06 -27.65
C PRO A 155 -27.23 13.34 -26.58
N GLU A 156 -27.12 12.02 -26.49
CA GLU A 156 -27.77 11.21 -25.45
C GLU A 156 -27.30 11.54 -24.02
N TYR A 157 -26.19 12.27 -23.86
CA TYR A 157 -25.68 12.77 -22.58
C TYR A 157 -26.27 14.13 -22.17
N GLU A 158 -27.04 14.81 -23.03
CA GLU A 158 -27.63 16.13 -22.74
C GLU A 158 -28.93 16.05 -21.92
N GLU A 159 -29.39 14.83 -21.59
CA GLU A 159 -30.55 14.56 -20.72
C GLU A 159 -31.87 15.23 -21.19
N GLU A 160 -32.04 15.49 -22.48
CA GLU A 160 -33.23 16.18 -23.02
C GLU A 160 -34.49 15.28 -23.09
N SER A 161 -34.33 13.96 -23.04
CA SER A 161 -35.38 12.95 -23.19
C SER A 161 -35.81 12.36 -21.84
N GLU A 162 -37.09 12.01 -21.67
CA GLU A 162 -37.56 11.24 -20.50
C GLU A 162 -36.91 9.85 -20.41
N ALA A 163 -36.41 9.33 -21.55
CA ALA A 163 -35.69 8.06 -21.65
C ALA A 163 -34.17 8.22 -21.58
N PHE A 164 -33.65 9.38 -21.16
CA PHE A 164 -32.21 9.68 -21.23
C PHE A 164 -31.31 8.62 -20.59
N TRP A 165 -31.74 7.97 -19.50
CA TRP A 165 -30.97 6.92 -18.84
C TRP A 165 -30.67 5.72 -19.76
N GLU A 166 -31.65 5.34 -20.59
CA GLU A 166 -31.52 4.23 -21.52
C GLU A 166 -30.69 4.64 -22.74
N GLU A 167 -30.90 5.85 -23.24
CA GLU A 167 -30.14 6.43 -24.35
C GLU A 167 -28.66 6.63 -23.97
N THR A 168 -28.37 7.17 -22.79
CA THR A 168 -27.01 7.30 -22.22
C THR A 168 -26.35 5.94 -22.07
N ARG A 169 -27.08 4.90 -21.64
CA ARG A 169 -26.56 3.55 -21.52
C ARG A 169 -26.14 3.00 -22.89
N GLN A 170 -26.99 3.13 -23.90
CA GLN A 170 -26.69 2.72 -25.28
C GLN A 170 -25.52 3.50 -25.88
N ALA A 171 -25.39 4.79 -25.55
CA ALA A 171 -24.25 5.60 -25.97
C ALA A 171 -22.93 5.07 -25.34
N ARG A 172 -22.94 4.70 -24.05
CA ARG A 172 -21.76 4.09 -23.39
C ARG A 172 -21.39 2.73 -23.97
N GLU A 173 -22.36 1.95 -24.47
CA GLU A 173 -22.10 0.68 -25.16
C GLU A 173 -21.31 0.85 -26.48
N ARG A 174 -21.27 2.05 -27.06
CA ARG A 174 -20.45 2.37 -28.25
C ARG A 174 -18.95 2.35 -27.95
N GLN A 175 -18.57 2.34 -26.67
CA GLN A 175 -17.19 2.28 -26.20
C GLN A 175 -16.28 3.38 -26.77
N ALA A 176 -16.81 4.60 -26.94
CA ALA A 176 -16.08 5.73 -27.51
C ALA A 176 -15.00 6.32 -26.57
N GLN A 177 -14.86 5.78 -25.35
CA GLN A 177 -13.83 6.19 -24.41
C GLN A 177 -12.41 5.85 -24.88
N ALA A 178 -11.46 6.75 -24.60
CA ALA A 178 -10.06 6.56 -24.88
C ALA A 178 -9.20 6.86 -23.64
N LEU A 179 -7.95 6.37 -23.65
CA LEU A 179 -6.98 6.74 -22.63
C LEU A 179 -6.43 8.15 -22.88
N GLU A 180 -6.54 9.02 -21.88
CA GLU A 180 -6.04 10.39 -21.90
C GLU A 180 -5.10 10.65 -20.73
N GLY A 181 -4.06 11.47 -20.94
CA GLY A 181 -3.05 11.82 -19.94
C GLY A 181 -1.61 11.68 -20.45
N PRO A 182 -0.62 11.53 -19.55
CA PRO A 182 -0.76 11.27 -18.12
C PRO A 182 -1.21 12.50 -17.32
N TYR A 183 -1.88 12.24 -16.21
CA TYR A 183 -2.22 13.21 -15.18
C TYR A 183 -1.51 12.83 -13.87
N GLU A 184 -1.30 13.84 -13.04
CA GLU A 184 -0.85 13.70 -11.67
C GLU A 184 -1.88 14.31 -10.72
N LEU A 185 -2.02 13.73 -9.53
CA LEU A 185 -2.95 14.21 -8.51
C LEU A 185 -2.39 13.97 -7.11
N PHE A 186 -2.28 15.03 -6.32
CA PHE A 186 -2.00 14.97 -4.90
C PHE A 186 -3.25 15.34 -4.12
N THR A 187 -3.89 14.36 -3.47
CA THR A 187 -5.20 14.54 -2.83
C THR A 187 -5.44 13.58 -1.67
N SER A 188 -6.38 13.93 -0.78
CA SER A 188 -6.95 12.99 0.19
C SER A 188 -7.97 12.06 -0.47
N VAL A 189 -7.99 10.80 -0.06
CA VAL A 189 -9.03 9.85 -0.47
C VAL A 189 -10.18 9.77 0.55
N PRO A 190 -11.44 9.58 0.11
CA PRO A 190 -12.58 9.40 1.03
C PRO A 190 -12.47 8.14 1.90
N SER A 191 -11.86 7.07 1.37
CA SER A 191 -11.54 5.83 2.07
C SER A 191 -10.28 5.21 1.46
N ARG A 192 -9.46 4.59 2.31
CA ARG A 192 -8.28 3.82 1.90
C ARG A 192 -8.63 2.38 1.61
#